data_AF-A0A3B4ARP3-F1
#
_entry.id   AF-A0A3B4ARP3-F1
#
_cell.length_a   1.000
_cell.length_b   1.000
_cell.length_c   1.000
_cell.angle_alpha   90.00
_cell.angle_beta   90.00
_cell.angle_gamma   90.00
#
_symmetry.space_group_name_H-M   'P 1'
#
loop_
_entity.id
_entity.type
_entity.pdbx_description
1 polymer ?
#
loop_
_entity_poly.entity_id
_entity_poly.type
_entity_poly.pdbx_seq_one_letter_code
_entity_poly.pdbx_strand_id
1 'polypeptide(L)'
;MKVRSQENQYNLIRDRYDGCEIVMGNLEITQIESNWDFSFLKTIREVTGYVLIAMNHFQDIPLGQLRVIRGNNLYERQFALSVLFNYPKDGFNGLRQLGLPNLTGILISFYKNSILFMLKLRPCHRSCGGYCWGPNESQLTKTVCAPQCNGRCFGTSPRDCCHSECAAGCQGPLDVDCFACRHFNDSGSCVRQCPQNLIYNKQMFQMEPNPNAKYQYGSICVSQCPSKLAVSHFVVDGSSCVSVCPPDKMEVERGGQRQCELCSGLCPKVTLTALSTAPRSRAACISSSQEFWGSCPLNCNICGMPAIFKIMIPVLIFRDDFKNIPPLEAKKLEIFQTVREITDILNIQSWPQELDDLSVFSSLTTIQGRSLFKRFSLMVMRIPSLTSLGLRSLREISDGSVYISQNKNLCYHDTVNWTQLFRGNRVRVNNINNNKPRDACVGEGHVCDPLCSDFGCWGPGPDQCLSCRNFSRDGTCVSSCNFHRGVPREFANHNGDCVPCHAECRPQYGKASCTGTGADECEACINFKDGPFCMSSCPAGVNDGQKGLIFKYPNREGHCEACHPNCTQG
;
A
#
# COMPACT_ATOMS: atom_id res chain seq x y z
N MET A 1 -22.38 6.08 30.53
CA MET A 1 -22.49 4.94 29.59
C MET A 1 -23.97 4.73 29.28
N LYS A 2 -24.43 4.99 28.05
CA LYS A 2 -25.80 4.64 27.65
C LYS A 2 -25.90 3.12 27.63
N VAL A 3 -26.76 2.55 28.47
CA VAL A 3 -27.19 1.15 28.35
C VAL A 3 -27.76 1.00 26.94
N ARG A 4 -27.07 0.29 26.05
CA ARG A 4 -27.70 -0.13 24.79
C ARG A 4 -28.82 -1.08 25.20
N SER A 5 -30.07 -0.75 24.86
CA SER A 5 -31.18 -1.69 25.00
C SER A 5 -30.79 -3.00 24.34
N GLN A 6 -31.03 -4.13 25.01
CA GLN A 6 -30.86 -5.47 24.46
C GLN A 6 -31.44 -5.53 23.03
N GLU A 7 -32.60 -4.89 22.80
CA GLU A 7 -33.35 -4.95 21.53
C GLU A 7 -32.56 -4.34 20.39
N ASN A 8 -31.85 -3.24 20.67
CA ASN A 8 -30.97 -2.61 19.69
C ASN A 8 -29.79 -3.52 19.34
N GLN A 9 -29.27 -4.28 20.30
CA GLN A 9 -28.16 -5.20 20.05
C GLN A 9 -28.57 -6.36 19.15
N TYR A 10 -29.76 -6.92 19.33
CA TYR A 10 -30.27 -7.95 18.44
C TYR A 10 -30.64 -7.44 17.06
N ASN A 11 -31.29 -6.28 16.98
CA ASN A 11 -31.58 -5.68 15.68
C ASN A 11 -30.28 -5.43 14.90
N LEU A 12 -29.21 -4.96 15.55
CA LEU A 12 -27.89 -4.82 14.91
C LEU A 12 -27.29 -6.16 14.44
N ILE A 13 -27.49 -7.25 15.20
CA ILE A 13 -27.03 -8.59 14.81
C ILE A 13 -27.85 -9.11 13.62
N ARG A 14 -29.17 -8.97 13.67
CA ARG A 14 -30.08 -9.37 12.60
C ARG A 14 -29.78 -8.60 11.32
N ASP A 15 -29.74 -7.27 11.36
CA ASP A 15 -29.49 -6.42 10.19
C ASP A 15 -28.11 -6.69 9.57
N ARG A 16 -27.14 -7.20 10.35
CA ARG A 16 -25.81 -7.55 9.86
C ARG A 16 -25.74 -8.92 9.20
N TYR A 17 -26.47 -9.92 9.70
CA TYR A 17 -26.30 -11.32 9.30
C TYR A 17 -27.50 -11.92 8.58
N ASP A 18 -28.64 -11.23 8.51
CA ASP A 18 -29.80 -11.71 7.78
C ASP A 18 -29.47 -11.89 6.28
N GLY A 19 -29.76 -13.09 5.75
CA GLY A 19 -29.38 -13.50 4.40
C GLY A 19 -27.87 -13.71 4.17
N CYS A 20 -27.02 -13.64 5.20
CA CYS A 20 -25.57 -13.80 5.05
C CYS A 20 -25.19 -15.28 4.93
N GLU A 21 -24.41 -15.63 3.90
CA GLU A 21 -23.84 -16.98 3.74
C GLU A 21 -22.37 -17.06 4.18
N ILE A 22 -21.59 -15.99 3.97
CA ILE A 22 -20.15 -15.93 4.28
C ILE A 22 -19.88 -14.68 5.12
N VAL A 23 -19.47 -14.88 6.37
CA VAL A 23 -19.06 -13.80 7.28
C VAL A 23 -17.59 -13.47 7.04
N MET A 24 -17.34 -12.36 6.33
CA MET A 24 -16.01 -11.80 6.10
C MET A 24 -15.51 -11.03 7.33
N GLY A 25 -15.17 -11.77 8.39
CA GLY A 25 -14.78 -11.21 9.67
C GLY A 25 -15.10 -12.18 10.80
N ASN A 26 -15.46 -11.63 11.95
CA ASN A 26 -15.78 -12.43 13.14
C ASN A 26 -17.29 -12.51 13.33
N LEU A 27 -17.77 -13.67 13.79
CA LEU A 27 -19.16 -13.84 14.21
C LEU A 27 -19.21 -13.78 15.74
N GLU A 28 -19.71 -12.67 16.26
CA GLU A 28 -19.81 -12.41 17.70
C GLU A 28 -21.28 -12.34 18.12
N ILE A 29 -21.70 -13.29 18.94
CA ILE A 29 -23.02 -13.34 19.56
C ILE A 29 -22.81 -13.29 21.07
N THR A 30 -22.98 -12.10 21.64
CA THR A 30 -22.68 -11.87 23.04
C THR A 30 -23.78 -11.12 23.78
N GLN A 31 -23.85 -11.28 25.10
CA GLN A 31 -24.69 -10.48 26.00
C GLN A 31 -26.18 -10.46 25.64
N ILE A 32 -26.72 -11.58 25.12
CA ILE A 32 -28.15 -11.70 24.82
C ILE A 32 -28.87 -12.36 25.99
N GLU A 33 -29.66 -11.57 26.70
CA GLU A 33 -30.35 -12.03 27.92
C GLU A 33 -31.77 -12.53 27.66
N SER A 34 -32.36 -12.16 26.51
CA SER A 34 -33.72 -12.52 26.10
C SER A 34 -33.74 -13.69 25.12
N ASN A 35 -34.85 -14.44 25.08
CA ASN A 35 -35.02 -15.57 24.17
C ASN A 35 -35.55 -15.10 22.79
N TRP A 36 -34.67 -14.61 21.93
CA TRP A 36 -35.02 -14.11 20.60
C TRP A 36 -34.73 -15.11 19.49
N ASP A 37 -35.35 -14.88 18.33
CA ASP A 37 -35.24 -15.78 17.19
C ASP A 37 -33.96 -15.51 16.37
N PHE A 38 -32.99 -16.42 16.47
CA PHE A 38 -31.76 -16.37 15.67
C PHE A 38 -31.85 -17.18 14.37
N SER A 39 -33.05 -17.52 13.89
CA SER A 39 -33.26 -18.35 12.68
C SER A 39 -32.54 -17.83 11.44
N PHE A 40 -32.34 -16.51 11.32
CA PHE A 40 -31.59 -15.88 10.23
C PHE A 40 -30.12 -16.32 10.17
N LEU A 41 -29.52 -16.81 11.27
CA LEU A 41 -28.15 -17.33 11.28
C LEU A 41 -28.01 -18.69 10.56
N LYS A 42 -29.12 -19.36 10.21
CA LYS A 42 -29.11 -20.67 9.53
C LYS A 42 -28.47 -20.64 8.15
N THR A 43 -28.42 -19.48 7.50
CA THR A 43 -27.83 -19.31 6.16
C THR A 43 -26.31 -19.28 6.19
N ILE A 44 -25.69 -19.01 7.34
CA ILE A 44 -24.25 -18.87 7.45
C ILE A 44 -23.57 -20.23 7.24
N ARG A 45 -22.70 -20.28 6.23
CA ARG A 45 -21.92 -21.46 5.84
C ARG A 45 -20.45 -21.34 6.18
N GLU A 46 -19.91 -20.12 6.19
CA GLU A 46 -18.50 -19.87 6.43
C GLU A 46 -18.25 -18.61 7.28
N VAL A 47 -17.26 -18.68 8.17
CA VAL A 47 -16.74 -17.53 8.93
C VAL A 47 -15.23 -17.44 8.71
N THR A 48 -14.73 -16.30 8.20
CA THR A 48 -13.31 -16.15 7.86
C THR A 48 -12.42 -15.87 9.08
N GLY A 49 -12.95 -15.21 10.11
CA GLY A 49 -12.26 -14.92 11.37
C GLY A 49 -12.52 -15.98 12.44
N TYR A 50 -12.95 -15.53 13.61
CA TYR A 50 -13.37 -16.40 14.72
C TYR A 50 -14.88 -16.33 14.99
N VAL A 51 -15.38 -17.32 15.74
CA VAL A 51 -16.73 -17.36 16.28
C VAL A 51 -16.68 -17.23 17.80
N LEU A 52 -17.34 -16.21 18.35
CA LEU A 52 -17.47 -15.97 19.79
C LEU A 52 -18.95 -16.04 20.19
N ILE A 53 -19.28 -16.96 21.09
CA ILE A 53 -20.61 -17.08 21.68
C ILE A 53 -20.44 -16.92 23.19
N ALA A 54 -20.71 -15.73 23.73
CA ALA A 54 -20.41 -15.47 25.13
C ALA A 54 -21.49 -14.69 25.92
N MET A 55 -21.71 -15.04 27.17
CA MET A 55 -22.62 -14.30 28.07
C MET A 55 -24.08 -14.25 27.56
N ASN A 56 -24.59 -15.35 26.99
CA ASN A 56 -25.97 -15.42 26.49
C ASN A 56 -26.87 -16.33 27.35
N HIS A 57 -28.17 -16.04 27.37
CA HIS A 57 -29.20 -16.81 28.11
C HIS A 57 -30.12 -17.64 27.21
N PHE A 58 -30.02 -17.52 25.87
CA PHE A 58 -30.80 -18.35 24.94
C PHE A 58 -30.35 -19.83 24.98
N GLN A 59 -31.27 -20.74 24.62
CA GLN A 59 -31.04 -22.18 24.75
C GLN A 59 -30.33 -22.81 23.54
N ASP A 60 -30.56 -22.27 22.34
CA ASP A 60 -30.10 -22.82 21.07
C ASP A 60 -29.64 -21.71 20.13
N ILE A 61 -28.56 -21.96 19.38
CA ILE A 61 -28.11 -21.09 18.29
C ILE A 61 -28.12 -21.89 16.97
N PRO A 62 -28.89 -21.46 15.95
CA PRO A 62 -29.16 -22.30 14.79
C PRO A 62 -28.12 -22.10 13.69
N LEU A 63 -26.85 -22.40 13.96
CA LEU A 63 -25.75 -22.37 12.97
C LEU A 63 -25.63 -23.67 12.17
N GLY A 64 -26.78 -24.22 11.77
CA GLY A 64 -26.88 -25.57 11.22
C GLY A 64 -26.12 -25.79 9.91
N GLN A 65 -25.91 -24.73 9.11
CA GLN A 65 -25.19 -24.82 7.84
C GLN A 65 -23.71 -24.43 7.94
N LEU A 66 -23.22 -24.00 9.11
CA LEU A 66 -21.82 -23.59 9.24
C LEU A 66 -20.89 -24.78 9.01
N ARG A 67 -20.09 -24.73 7.93
CA ARG A 67 -19.16 -25.78 7.50
C ARG A 67 -17.73 -25.50 7.93
N VAL A 68 -17.31 -24.23 7.83
CA VAL A 68 -15.91 -23.82 8.01
C VAL A 68 -15.76 -22.56 8.87
N ILE A 69 -14.76 -22.59 9.77
CA ILE A 69 -14.19 -21.42 10.43
C ILE A 69 -12.71 -21.33 10.02
N ARG A 70 -12.30 -20.23 9.36
CA ARG A 70 -10.94 -20.11 8.80
C ARG A 70 -9.87 -19.57 9.75
N GLY A 71 -10.26 -18.91 10.84
CA GLY A 71 -9.30 -18.46 11.85
C GLY A 71 -8.28 -17.42 11.36
N ASN A 72 -8.60 -16.61 10.33
CA ASN A 72 -7.71 -15.53 9.87
C ASN A 72 -7.45 -14.49 10.98
N ASN A 73 -8.42 -14.34 11.87
CA ASN A 73 -8.31 -13.66 13.15
C ASN A 73 -8.68 -14.65 14.26
N LEU A 74 -8.05 -14.52 15.43
CA LEU A 74 -8.30 -15.40 16.58
C LEU A 74 -8.74 -14.57 17.80
N TYR A 75 -9.76 -15.04 18.50
CA TYR A 75 -10.18 -14.46 19.78
C TYR A 75 -9.07 -14.68 20.81
N GLU A 76 -8.70 -13.63 21.55
CA GLU A 76 -7.53 -13.61 22.45
C GLU A 76 -6.22 -14.08 21.78
N ARG A 77 -6.14 -13.95 20.44
CA ARG A 77 -5.02 -14.45 19.62
C ARG A 77 -4.80 -15.98 19.68
N GLN A 78 -5.77 -16.74 20.19
CA GLN A 78 -5.62 -18.18 20.44
C GLN A 78 -6.77 -19.05 19.91
N PHE A 79 -8.01 -18.54 19.89
CA PHE A 79 -9.19 -19.38 19.67
C PHE A 79 -9.94 -18.97 18.39
N ALA A 80 -10.19 -19.94 17.51
CA ALA A 80 -11.08 -19.76 16.35
C ALA A 80 -12.56 -19.94 16.72
N LEU A 81 -12.85 -20.69 17.78
CA LEU A 81 -14.18 -20.89 18.35
C LEU A 81 -14.12 -20.80 19.88
N SER A 82 -14.88 -19.87 20.44
CA SER A 82 -14.96 -19.60 21.89
C SER A 82 -16.42 -19.60 22.34
N VAL A 83 -16.76 -20.46 23.31
CA VAL A 83 -18.12 -20.53 23.87
C VAL A 83 -18.07 -20.40 25.39
N LEU A 84 -18.37 -19.19 25.90
CA LEU A 84 -18.02 -18.77 27.26
C LEU A 84 -19.23 -18.23 28.04
N PHE A 85 -19.40 -18.62 29.30
CA PHE A 85 -20.35 -17.98 30.23
C PHE A 85 -21.81 -17.85 29.73
N ASN A 86 -22.32 -18.79 28.91
CA ASN A 86 -23.68 -18.73 28.37
C ASN A 86 -24.73 -19.28 29.34
N TYR A 87 -24.84 -18.67 30.52
CA TYR A 87 -25.82 -18.98 31.55
C TYR A 87 -26.16 -17.74 32.38
N PRO A 88 -27.41 -17.60 32.86
CA PRO A 88 -27.80 -16.50 33.75
C PRO A 88 -27.17 -16.65 35.13
N LYS A 89 -26.88 -15.53 35.80
CA LYS A 89 -26.26 -15.51 37.14
C LYS A 89 -27.07 -16.27 38.19
N ASP A 90 -28.41 -16.29 38.05
CA ASP A 90 -29.34 -16.82 39.05
C ASP A 90 -30.26 -17.95 38.52
N GLY A 91 -29.85 -18.71 37.48
CA GLY A 91 -30.74 -19.76 36.92
C GLY A 91 -30.08 -20.90 36.12
N PHE A 92 -30.86 -21.96 35.88
CA PHE A 92 -30.48 -23.16 35.11
C PHE A 92 -30.80 -23.08 33.60
N ASN A 93 -31.22 -21.91 33.11
CA ASN A 93 -31.65 -21.68 31.74
C ASN A 93 -30.57 -20.92 30.96
N GLY A 94 -29.54 -21.64 30.50
CA GLY A 94 -28.49 -21.15 29.61
C GLY A 94 -28.41 -21.99 28.32
N LEU A 95 -27.37 -21.77 27.51
CA LEU A 95 -27.14 -22.48 26.25
C LEU A 95 -27.03 -24.00 26.50
N ARG A 96 -27.92 -24.80 25.90
CA ARG A 96 -28.00 -26.26 26.10
C ARG A 96 -27.42 -27.07 24.95
N GLN A 97 -27.46 -26.51 23.74
CA GLN A 97 -26.98 -27.18 22.53
C GLN A 97 -26.28 -26.20 21.59
N LEU A 98 -25.15 -26.64 21.03
CA LEU A 98 -24.50 -25.97 19.93
C LEU A 98 -25.03 -26.57 18.63
N GLY A 99 -25.83 -25.80 17.90
CA GLY A 99 -26.38 -26.21 16.61
C GLY A 99 -25.34 -26.22 15.49
N LEU A 100 -24.22 -26.93 15.66
CA LEU A 100 -23.09 -27.00 14.71
C LEU A 100 -22.92 -28.41 14.06
N PRO A 101 -24.00 -29.10 13.62
CA PRO A 101 -23.90 -30.48 13.13
C PRO A 101 -23.01 -30.65 11.89
N ASN A 102 -22.81 -29.57 11.13
CA ASN A 102 -22.11 -29.57 9.86
C ASN A 102 -20.69 -28.99 9.93
N LEU A 103 -20.25 -28.50 11.10
CA LEU A 103 -18.93 -27.92 11.29
C LEU A 103 -17.88 -29.03 11.33
N THR A 104 -17.13 -29.16 10.24
CA THR A 104 -16.13 -30.22 10.02
C THR A 104 -14.76 -29.68 9.59
N GLY A 105 -14.67 -28.37 9.33
CA GLY A 105 -13.43 -27.66 9.02
C GLY A 105 -13.17 -26.48 9.96
N ILE A 106 -12.15 -26.58 10.81
CA ILE A 106 -11.53 -25.40 11.42
C ILE A 106 -10.12 -25.33 10.86
N LEU A 107 -9.79 -24.27 10.14
CA LEU A 107 -8.48 -24.06 9.54
C LEU A 107 -7.70 -23.15 10.49
N ILE A 108 -6.60 -23.62 11.08
CA ILE A 108 -5.71 -22.80 11.92
C ILE A 108 -4.28 -23.12 11.49
N SER A 109 -3.48 -22.10 11.16
CA SER A 109 -2.08 -22.28 10.75
C SER A 109 -1.10 -22.51 11.90
N PHE A 110 -1.55 -22.52 13.16
CA PHE A 110 -0.69 -22.67 14.35
C PHE A 110 -1.10 -23.87 15.21
N TYR A 111 -0.09 -24.56 15.77
CA TYR A 111 -0.09 -25.88 16.43
C TYR A 111 -0.97 -26.07 17.68
N LYS A 112 -2.03 -25.28 17.89
CA LYS A 112 -3.04 -25.55 18.92
C LYS A 112 -4.45 -25.36 18.34
N ASN A 113 -5.12 -26.46 18.03
CA ASN A 113 -6.58 -26.48 17.83
C ASN A 113 -7.24 -26.26 19.20
N SER A 114 -7.23 -25.01 19.68
CA SER A 114 -7.82 -24.68 20.97
C SER A 114 -9.30 -24.37 20.77
N ILE A 115 -10.16 -25.24 21.31
CA ILE A 115 -11.59 -25.01 21.43
C ILE A 115 -11.90 -24.95 22.93
N LEU A 116 -12.52 -23.88 23.40
CA LEU A 116 -12.86 -23.71 24.82
C LEU A 116 -14.38 -23.85 25.03
N PHE A 117 -14.78 -24.92 25.72
CA PHE A 117 -16.16 -25.18 26.13
C PHE A 117 -16.29 -25.18 27.66
N MET A 118 -17.19 -24.36 28.19
CA MET A 118 -17.64 -24.41 29.58
C MET A 118 -19.14 -24.73 29.65
N LEU A 119 -19.57 -25.87 29.07
CA LEU A 119 -20.98 -26.30 29.02
C LEU A 119 -21.15 -27.81 29.29
N LYS A 120 -22.30 -28.21 29.85
CA LYS A 120 -22.76 -29.62 29.94
C LYS A 120 -23.62 -29.97 28.72
N LEU A 121 -23.07 -30.69 27.74
CA LEU A 121 -23.78 -31.11 26.52
C LEU A 121 -24.56 -32.43 26.71
N ARG A 122 -25.61 -32.63 25.90
CA ARG A 122 -26.38 -33.90 25.82
C ARG A 122 -25.53 -35.02 25.17
N PRO A 123 -25.78 -36.31 25.50
CA PRO A 123 -25.03 -37.43 24.92
C PRO A 123 -25.26 -37.61 23.42
N CYS A 124 -24.23 -38.11 22.73
CA CYS A 124 -24.22 -38.35 21.28
C CYS A 124 -25.14 -39.49 20.84
N HIS A 125 -25.58 -39.45 19.57
CA HIS A 125 -26.21 -40.58 18.92
C HIS A 125 -25.27 -41.79 18.89
N ARG A 126 -25.82 -43.02 18.98
CA ARG A 126 -25.03 -44.26 19.05
C ARG A 126 -24.13 -44.48 17.82
N SER A 127 -24.53 -43.96 16.65
CA SER A 127 -23.74 -44.05 15.41
C SER A 127 -22.50 -43.15 15.38
N CYS A 128 -22.38 -42.16 16.27
CA CYS A 128 -21.29 -41.17 16.25
C CYS A 128 -20.01 -41.62 17.00
N GLY A 129 -19.98 -42.79 17.62
CA GLY A 129 -18.80 -43.30 18.33
C GLY A 129 -18.27 -42.39 19.45
N GLY A 130 -19.13 -41.52 20.02
CA GLY A 130 -18.77 -40.58 21.09
C GLY A 130 -18.34 -39.18 20.63
N TYR A 131 -18.22 -38.90 19.32
CA TYR A 131 -17.83 -37.58 18.79
C TYR A 131 -19.00 -36.89 18.08
N CYS A 132 -19.64 -35.92 18.74
CA CYS A 132 -20.78 -35.20 18.18
C CYS A 132 -20.86 -33.74 18.67
N TRP A 133 -21.55 -32.91 17.91
CA TRP A 133 -21.94 -31.55 18.30
C TRP A 133 -23.31 -31.49 18.99
N GLY A 134 -24.05 -32.61 19.03
CA GLY A 134 -25.39 -32.74 19.60
C GLY A 134 -25.96 -34.14 19.37
N PRO A 135 -27.26 -34.37 19.65
CA PRO A 135 -27.89 -35.68 19.56
C PRO A 135 -28.14 -36.19 18.12
N ASN A 136 -27.83 -35.38 17.10
CA ASN A 136 -28.01 -35.73 15.68
C ASN A 136 -26.74 -36.40 15.11
N GLU A 137 -26.90 -37.13 14.01
CA GLU A 137 -25.78 -37.77 13.31
C GLU A 137 -24.77 -36.73 12.78
N SER A 138 -23.48 -36.99 13.01
CA SER A 138 -22.36 -36.15 12.56
C SER A 138 -21.57 -36.87 11.46
N GLN A 139 -21.26 -36.16 10.37
CA GLN A 139 -20.41 -36.70 9.29
C GLN A 139 -18.93 -36.56 9.64
N LEU A 140 -18.20 -37.68 9.69
CA LEU A 140 -16.74 -37.72 9.86
C LEU A 140 -16.06 -37.70 8.49
N THR A 141 -15.24 -36.68 8.23
CA THR A 141 -14.64 -36.44 6.90
C THR A 141 -13.11 -36.47 6.91
N LYS A 142 -12.49 -36.93 8.01
CA LYS A 142 -11.02 -36.95 8.16
C LYS A 142 -10.47 -38.21 8.84
N THR A 143 -11.01 -38.59 9.98
CA THR A 143 -10.49 -39.72 10.78
C THR A 143 -10.80 -41.08 10.18
N VAL A 144 -11.81 -41.17 9.32
CA VAL A 144 -12.27 -42.41 8.67
C VAL A 144 -11.66 -42.62 7.28
N CYS A 145 -10.83 -41.69 6.82
CA CYS A 145 -10.31 -41.69 5.46
C CYS A 145 -9.25 -42.76 5.25
N ALA A 146 -9.18 -43.28 4.02
CA ALA A 146 -8.10 -44.16 3.62
C ALA A 146 -6.74 -43.44 3.67
N PRO A 147 -5.62 -44.14 3.97
CA PRO A 147 -4.28 -43.55 4.08
C PRO A 147 -3.79 -42.84 2.81
N GLN A 148 -4.34 -43.19 1.65
CA GLN A 148 -3.99 -42.57 0.35
C GLN A 148 -4.63 -41.19 0.15
N CYS A 149 -5.58 -40.79 0.99
CA CYS A 149 -6.23 -39.50 0.86
C CYS A 149 -5.34 -38.36 1.39
N ASN A 150 -5.05 -37.38 0.55
CA ASN A 150 -4.25 -36.20 0.89
C ASN A 150 -4.99 -35.15 1.76
N GLY A 151 -6.19 -35.46 2.27
CA GLY A 151 -7.04 -34.47 2.93
C GLY A 151 -8.30 -35.04 3.57
N ARG A 152 -9.45 -34.76 2.95
CA ARG A 152 -10.78 -35.18 3.40
C ARG A 152 -11.30 -36.36 2.58
N CYS A 153 -12.35 -36.98 3.06
CA CYS A 153 -13.06 -38.04 2.35
C CYS A 153 -14.57 -37.98 2.65
N PHE A 154 -15.34 -38.70 1.84
CA PHE A 154 -16.78 -38.93 2.03
C PHE A 154 -17.12 -40.41 2.25
N GLY A 155 -16.09 -41.25 2.40
CA GLY A 155 -16.18 -42.67 2.67
C GLY A 155 -14.82 -43.26 3.09
N THR A 156 -14.78 -44.56 3.36
CA THR A 156 -13.58 -45.27 3.84
C THR A 156 -12.74 -45.86 2.72
N SER A 157 -13.23 -45.88 1.48
CA SER A 157 -12.50 -46.40 0.32
C SER A 157 -11.44 -45.40 -0.16
N PRO A 158 -10.31 -45.86 -0.73
CA PRO A 158 -9.36 -44.99 -1.43
C PRO A 158 -9.96 -44.22 -2.63
N ARG A 159 -11.15 -44.64 -3.12
CA ARG A 159 -11.89 -43.93 -4.17
C ARG A 159 -12.73 -42.77 -3.63
N ASP A 160 -12.97 -42.73 -2.32
CA ASP A 160 -13.83 -41.74 -1.68
C ASP A 160 -13.03 -40.53 -1.16
N CYS A 161 -11.82 -40.33 -1.69
CA CYS A 161 -11.00 -39.18 -1.36
C CYS A 161 -11.57 -37.92 -2.03
N CYS A 162 -11.63 -36.83 -1.27
CA CYS A 162 -11.98 -35.52 -1.80
C CYS A 162 -10.82 -34.93 -2.60
N HIS A 163 -11.15 -33.97 -3.48
CA HIS A 163 -10.15 -33.11 -4.10
C HIS A 163 -9.26 -32.42 -3.04
N SER A 164 -7.98 -32.18 -3.36
CA SER A 164 -7.01 -31.61 -2.40
C SER A 164 -7.39 -30.19 -1.94
N GLU A 165 -8.18 -29.49 -2.74
CA GLU A 165 -8.69 -28.15 -2.46
C GLU A 165 -10.01 -28.14 -1.70
N CYS A 166 -10.57 -29.29 -1.32
CA CYS A 166 -11.74 -29.34 -0.46
C CYS A 166 -11.38 -29.10 1.02
N ALA A 167 -12.11 -28.18 1.65
CA ALA A 167 -12.21 -28.02 3.09
C ALA A 167 -13.51 -28.64 3.60
N ALA A 168 -13.52 -29.01 4.90
CA ALA A 168 -14.66 -29.61 5.61
C ALA A 168 -15.11 -31.00 5.13
N GLY A 169 -15.12 -31.27 3.83
CA GLY A 169 -15.55 -32.52 3.20
C GLY A 169 -15.95 -32.29 1.75
N CYS A 170 -16.53 -33.30 1.12
CA CYS A 170 -17.03 -33.24 -0.24
C CYS A 170 -18.16 -34.23 -0.45
N GLN A 171 -18.88 -34.11 -1.56
CA GLN A 171 -19.86 -35.10 -2.02
C GLN A 171 -19.32 -36.01 -3.14
N GLY A 172 -18.10 -35.74 -3.61
CA GLY A 172 -17.48 -36.39 -4.76
C GLY A 172 -16.00 -35.99 -4.91
N PRO A 173 -15.27 -36.60 -5.85
CA PRO A 173 -13.82 -36.45 -5.96
C PRO A 173 -13.37 -35.16 -6.68
N LEU A 174 -14.27 -34.42 -7.33
CA LEU A 174 -13.91 -33.23 -8.11
C LEU A 174 -13.77 -31.98 -7.22
N ASP A 175 -13.10 -30.96 -7.75
CA ASP A 175 -12.92 -29.67 -7.09
C ASP A 175 -14.20 -28.83 -6.96
N VAL A 176 -15.23 -29.19 -7.73
CA VAL A 176 -16.60 -28.63 -7.65
C VAL A 176 -17.50 -29.33 -6.63
N ASP A 177 -17.08 -30.50 -6.12
CA ASP A 177 -17.86 -31.31 -5.18
C ASP A 177 -17.58 -30.96 -3.70
N CYS A 178 -16.74 -29.96 -3.45
CA CYS A 178 -16.32 -29.59 -2.11
C CYS A 178 -17.45 -28.91 -1.32
N PHE A 179 -17.56 -29.22 -0.02
CA PHE A 179 -18.47 -28.49 0.87
C PHE A 179 -18.02 -27.05 1.13
N ALA A 180 -16.71 -26.81 1.09
CA ALA A 180 -16.08 -25.49 1.14
C ALA A 180 -14.71 -25.58 0.48
N CYS A 181 -14.19 -24.45 -0.02
CA CYS A 181 -12.86 -24.42 -0.60
C CYS A 181 -11.78 -24.17 0.44
N ARG A 182 -10.68 -24.92 0.35
CA ARG A 182 -9.50 -24.76 1.19
C ARG A 182 -8.89 -23.37 1.02
N HIS A 183 -8.69 -22.95 -0.24
CA HIS A 183 -8.16 -21.63 -0.57
C HIS A 183 -9.25 -20.72 -1.12
N PHE A 184 -9.55 -20.80 -2.42
CA PHE A 184 -10.51 -19.91 -3.07
C PHE A 184 -11.62 -20.67 -3.79
N ASN A 185 -12.82 -20.11 -3.76
CA ASN A 185 -13.92 -20.51 -4.61
C ASN A 185 -13.95 -19.64 -5.86
N ASP A 186 -13.75 -20.26 -7.03
CA ASP A 186 -13.91 -19.62 -8.33
C ASP A 186 -15.17 -20.15 -9.02
N SER A 187 -16.28 -19.43 -8.88
CA SER A 187 -17.57 -19.76 -9.52
C SER A 187 -18.05 -21.21 -9.28
N GLY A 188 -17.73 -21.79 -8.11
CA GLY A 188 -18.07 -23.15 -7.70
C GLY A 188 -16.88 -24.11 -7.67
N SER A 189 -15.79 -23.82 -8.39
CA SER A 189 -14.57 -24.64 -8.40
C SER A 189 -13.62 -24.23 -7.28
N CYS A 190 -13.11 -25.19 -6.51
CA CYS A 190 -12.09 -24.90 -5.50
C CYS A 190 -10.68 -24.86 -6.10
N VAL A 191 -10.10 -23.66 -6.15
CA VAL A 191 -8.79 -23.40 -6.74
C VAL A 191 -7.77 -22.92 -5.70
N ARG A 192 -6.49 -23.21 -5.95
CA ARG A 192 -5.39 -22.75 -5.07
C ARG A 192 -5.15 -21.25 -5.15
N GLN A 193 -5.29 -20.68 -6.34
CA GLN A 193 -5.08 -19.27 -6.62
C GLN A 193 -6.11 -18.82 -7.65
N CYS A 194 -6.60 -17.59 -7.52
CA CYS A 194 -7.47 -17.00 -8.54
C CYS A 194 -6.70 -16.81 -9.86
N PRO A 195 -7.40 -16.82 -11.01
CA PRO A 195 -6.83 -16.47 -12.30
C PRO A 195 -5.96 -15.21 -12.25
N GLN A 196 -4.67 -15.37 -12.51
CA GLN A 196 -3.68 -14.28 -12.39
C GLN A 196 -3.96 -13.15 -13.39
N ASN A 197 -3.51 -11.94 -13.06
CA ASN A 197 -3.68 -10.75 -13.89
C ASN A 197 -2.84 -10.78 -15.18
N LEU A 198 -1.77 -11.57 -15.20
CA LEU A 198 -0.88 -11.73 -16.33
C LEU A 198 -0.76 -13.21 -16.70
N ILE A 199 -0.69 -13.49 -18.00
CA ILE A 199 -0.41 -14.80 -18.58
C ILE A 199 0.79 -14.68 -19.51
N TYR A 200 1.56 -15.75 -19.65
CA TYR A 200 2.73 -15.74 -20.52
C TYR A 200 2.33 -16.03 -21.97
N ASN A 201 2.61 -15.09 -22.87
CA ASN A 201 2.39 -15.27 -24.29
C ASN A 201 3.59 -15.97 -24.93
N LYS A 202 3.37 -17.21 -25.41
CA LYS A 202 4.41 -18.04 -26.05
C LYS A 202 4.98 -17.45 -27.34
N GLN A 203 4.25 -16.59 -28.04
CA GLN A 203 4.66 -15.96 -29.30
C GLN A 203 5.49 -14.70 -29.04
N MET A 204 5.12 -13.92 -28.02
CA MET A 204 5.80 -12.65 -27.69
C MET A 204 6.90 -12.81 -26.64
N PHE A 205 6.98 -13.95 -25.96
CA PHE A 205 7.95 -14.24 -24.89
C PHE A 205 7.84 -13.26 -23.70
N GLN A 206 6.64 -12.75 -23.44
CA GLN A 206 6.35 -11.76 -22.42
C GLN A 206 5.07 -12.10 -21.67
N MET A 207 4.91 -11.47 -20.51
CA MET A 207 3.67 -11.48 -19.76
C MET A 207 2.67 -10.49 -20.38
N GLU A 208 1.46 -10.95 -20.67
CA GLU A 208 0.36 -10.13 -21.20
C GLU A 208 -0.84 -10.13 -20.25
N PRO A 209 -1.69 -9.08 -20.29
CA PRO A 209 -2.92 -9.05 -19.48
C PRO A 209 -3.82 -10.26 -19.75
N ASN A 210 -4.21 -10.96 -18.70
CA ASN A 210 -5.14 -12.08 -18.78
C ASN A 210 -6.59 -11.58 -18.84
N PRO A 211 -7.35 -11.85 -19.92
CA PRO A 211 -8.75 -11.43 -20.01
C PRO A 211 -9.66 -12.11 -18.98
N ASN A 212 -9.25 -13.28 -18.46
CA ASN A 212 -9.99 -14.03 -17.44
C ASN A 212 -9.48 -13.74 -16.02
N ALA A 213 -8.68 -12.69 -15.83
CA ALA A 213 -8.14 -12.32 -14.53
C ALA A 213 -9.28 -12.12 -13.50
N LYS A 214 -9.06 -12.66 -12.30
CA LYS A 214 -9.94 -12.43 -11.16
C LYS A 214 -9.10 -12.08 -9.95
N TYR A 215 -9.67 -11.25 -9.10
CA TYR A 215 -9.05 -10.78 -7.87
C TYR A 215 -9.48 -11.65 -6.69
N GLN A 216 -8.54 -11.89 -5.78
CA GLN A 216 -8.82 -12.54 -4.51
C GLN A 216 -9.60 -11.57 -3.62
N TYR A 217 -10.80 -11.98 -3.18
CA TYR A 217 -11.60 -11.24 -2.22
C TYR A 217 -12.03 -12.18 -1.09
N GLY A 218 -11.33 -12.12 0.04
CA GLY A 218 -11.52 -13.09 1.12
C GLY A 218 -11.20 -14.51 0.65
N SER A 219 -12.21 -15.39 0.61
CA SER A 219 -12.12 -16.79 0.18
C SER A 219 -12.72 -17.06 -1.20
N ILE A 220 -12.99 -16.01 -1.99
CA ILE A 220 -13.60 -16.12 -3.32
C ILE A 220 -12.79 -15.35 -4.38
N CYS A 221 -12.98 -15.72 -5.65
CA CYS A 221 -12.43 -15.01 -6.80
C CYS A 221 -13.50 -14.11 -7.43
N VAL A 222 -13.21 -12.82 -7.59
CA VAL A 222 -14.14 -11.83 -8.17
C VAL A 222 -13.53 -11.15 -9.39
N SER A 223 -14.32 -10.91 -10.43
CA SER A 223 -13.85 -10.19 -11.63
C SER A 223 -13.59 -8.70 -11.37
N GLN A 224 -14.27 -8.12 -10.39
CA GLN A 224 -14.10 -6.73 -9.98
C GLN A 224 -14.18 -6.63 -8.45
N CYS A 225 -13.31 -5.82 -7.85
CA CYS A 225 -13.40 -5.55 -6.41
C CYS A 225 -14.71 -4.81 -6.09
N PRO A 226 -15.40 -5.15 -4.99
CA PRO A 226 -16.66 -4.51 -4.62
C PRO A 226 -16.50 -3.00 -4.42
N SER A 227 -17.17 -2.21 -5.25
CA SER A 227 -17.13 -0.73 -5.21
C SER A 227 -18.39 -0.09 -4.63
N LYS A 228 -19.47 -0.86 -4.45
CA LYS A 228 -20.83 -0.36 -4.17
C LYS A 228 -21.28 -0.41 -2.70
N LEU A 229 -20.47 -0.92 -1.77
CA LEU A 229 -20.80 -0.80 -0.34
C LEU A 229 -20.35 0.57 0.17
N ALA A 230 -21.30 1.40 0.60
CA ALA A 230 -21.09 2.75 1.14
C ALA A 230 -20.19 2.84 2.39
N VAL A 231 -19.66 1.71 2.87
CA VAL A 231 -18.91 1.57 4.14
C VAL A 231 -17.47 1.10 3.94
N SER A 232 -17.11 0.57 2.76
CA SER A 232 -15.78 0.00 2.51
C SER A 232 -15.35 0.23 1.08
N HIS A 233 -14.23 0.94 0.92
CA HIS A 233 -13.61 1.23 -0.37
C HIS A 233 -12.53 0.17 -0.65
N PHE A 234 -12.81 -0.79 -1.53
CA PHE A 234 -11.80 -1.77 -1.94
C PHE A 234 -11.02 -1.27 -3.16
N VAL A 235 -9.71 -1.47 -3.12
CA VAL A 235 -8.75 -1.16 -4.18
C VAL A 235 -7.97 -2.43 -4.56
N VAL A 236 -7.47 -2.48 -5.78
CA VAL A 236 -6.70 -3.62 -6.28
C VAL A 236 -5.25 -3.49 -5.86
N ASP A 237 -4.71 -4.49 -5.17
CA ASP A 237 -3.26 -4.64 -4.96
C ASP A 237 -2.79 -5.95 -5.59
N GLY A 238 -2.07 -5.85 -6.72
CA GLY A 238 -1.63 -7.01 -7.49
C GLY A 238 -2.82 -7.84 -8.00
N SER A 239 -3.04 -9.02 -7.40
CA SER A 239 -4.14 -9.95 -7.71
C SER A 239 -5.18 -10.06 -6.59
N SER A 240 -5.22 -9.09 -5.66
CA SER A 240 -6.08 -9.10 -4.48
C SER A 240 -6.86 -7.80 -4.29
N CYS A 241 -8.04 -7.89 -3.69
CA CYS A 241 -8.83 -6.74 -3.25
C CYS A 241 -8.50 -6.40 -1.79
N VAL A 242 -7.93 -5.22 -1.56
CA VAL A 242 -7.58 -4.72 -0.22
C VAL A 242 -8.38 -3.47 0.11
N SER A 243 -8.64 -3.23 1.39
CA SER A 243 -9.36 -2.03 1.84
C SER A 243 -8.47 -0.79 1.98
N VAL A 244 -7.16 -1.00 2.06
CA VAL A 244 -6.12 0.04 2.19
C VAL A 244 -4.87 -0.48 1.49
N CYS A 245 -4.18 0.36 0.71
CA CYS A 245 -2.91 -0.02 0.10
C CYS A 245 -1.82 -0.30 1.15
N PRO A 246 -0.85 -1.17 0.83
CA PRO A 246 0.36 -1.34 1.63
C PRO A 246 1.10 0.00 1.88
N PRO A 247 1.86 0.13 2.99
CA PRO A 247 2.53 1.39 3.35
C PRO A 247 3.51 1.96 2.31
N ASP A 248 4.03 1.11 1.42
CA ASP A 248 4.94 1.40 0.32
C ASP A 248 4.23 1.66 -1.02
N LYS A 249 2.89 1.67 -1.03
CA LYS A 249 2.07 1.90 -2.21
C LYS A 249 1.04 3.01 -1.98
N MET A 250 0.62 3.66 -3.07
CA MET A 250 -0.41 4.68 -3.07
C MET A 250 -1.60 4.27 -3.94
N GLU A 251 -2.79 4.73 -3.59
CA GLU A 251 -3.98 4.56 -4.41
C GLU A 251 -3.88 5.46 -5.65
N VAL A 252 -3.99 4.85 -6.83
CA VAL A 252 -4.10 5.54 -8.11
C VAL A 252 -5.33 5.05 -8.86
N GLU A 253 -5.93 5.92 -9.65
CA GLU A 253 -7.06 5.58 -10.51
C GLU A 253 -6.60 5.44 -11.95
N ARG A 254 -6.71 4.22 -12.50
CA ARG A 254 -6.27 3.91 -13.87
C ARG A 254 -7.38 3.17 -14.60
N GLY A 255 -7.82 3.73 -15.74
CA GLY A 255 -8.89 3.11 -16.54
C GLY A 255 -10.23 2.94 -15.80
N GLY A 256 -10.50 3.76 -14.78
CA GLY A 256 -11.72 3.67 -13.96
C GLY A 256 -11.68 2.60 -12.85
N GLN A 257 -10.54 1.93 -12.64
CA GLN A 257 -10.31 1.03 -11.51
C GLN A 257 -9.22 1.62 -10.59
N ARG A 258 -9.48 1.60 -9.29
CA ARG A 258 -8.52 2.04 -8.27
C ARG A 258 -7.57 0.90 -7.94
N GLN A 259 -6.27 1.18 -8.00
CA GLN A 259 -5.20 0.22 -7.77
C GLN A 259 -4.07 0.79 -6.92
N CYS A 260 -3.31 -0.07 -6.27
CA CYS A 260 -2.15 0.27 -5.46
C CYS A 260 -0.89 0.22 -6.31
N GLU A 261 -0.21 1.36 -6.47
CA GLU A 261 1.07 1.45 -7.19
C GLU A 261 2.21 1.80 -6.23
N LEU A 262 3.40 1.26 -6.50
CA LEU A 262 4.61 1.59 -5.74
C LEU A 262 4.90 3.08 -5.82
N CYS A 263 5.19 3.66 -4.67
CA CYS A 263 5.50 5.09 -4.58
C CYS A 263 6.86 5.37 -5.21
N SER A 264 6.96 6.44 -6.01
CA SER A 264 8.22 6.96 -6.53
C SER A 264 8.98 7.72 -5.42
N GLY A 265 9.50 6.98 -4.44
CA GLY A 265 10.06 7.48 -3.18
C GLY A 265 9.11 7.26 -2.00
N LEU A 266 9.04 8.21 -1.06
CA LEU A 266 8.14 8.12 0.10
C LEU A 266 6.67 8.31 -0.32
N CYS A 267 5.76 7.45 0.14
CA CYS A 267 4.36 7.50 -0.24
C CYS A 267 3.62 8.76 0.21
N PRO A 268 2.79 9.37 -0.66
CA PRO A 268 1.83 10.40 -0.27
C PRO A 268 0.90 9.90 0.84
N LYS A 269 0.84 10.62 1.96
CA LYS A 269 -0.16 10.40 3.01
C LYS A 269 -1.20 11.51 2.91
N VAL A 270 -2.29 11.22 2.22
CA VAL A 270 -3.50 12.05 2.32
C VAL A 270 -4.25 11.60 3.57
N THR A 271 -4.12 12.34 4.66
CA THR A 271 -4.91 12.09 5.87
C THR A 271 -6.37 12.50 5.63
N LEU A 272 -7.25 11.51 5.47
CA LEU A 272 -8.69 11.69 5.66
C LEU A 272 -8.98 12.08 7.12
N THR A 273 -9.71 13.18 7.26
CA THR A 273 -10.13 13.87 8.50
C THR A 273 -10.56 12.97 9.67
N ALA A 274 -10.17 13.38 10.89
CA ALA A 274 -10.98 13.18 12.09
C ALA A 274 -11.54 14.54 12.54
N LEU A 275 -12.82 14.54 12.92
CA LEU A 275 -13.60 15.69 13.34
C LEU A 275 -12.96 16.45 14.51
N SER A 276 -12.75 17.75 14.36
CA SER A 276 -13.07 18.71 15.41
C SER A 276 -13.39 20.08 14.81
N THR A 277 -14.63 20.47 14.98
CA THR A 277 -15.15 21.82 14.84
C THR A 277 -14.31 22.85 15.61
N ALA A 278 -13.68 23.79 14.90
CA ALA A 278 -13.49 25.16 15.38
C ALA A 278 -13.28 26.11 14.19
N PRO A 279 -14.14 27.14 14.00
CA PRO A 279 -13.99 28.13 12.94
C PRO A 279 -13.02 29.24 13.35
N ARG A 280 -12.29 29.79 12.36
CA ARG A 280 -11.47 31.02 12.43
C ARG A 280 -10.29 31.01 13.43
N SER A 281 -9.08 30.84 12.90
CA SER A 281 -7.88 31.44 13.49
C SER A 281 -6.81 31.74 12.43
N ARG A 282 -6.08 32.84 12.69
CA ARG A 282 -5.14 33.55 11.83
C ARG A 282 -3.96 32.69 11.39
N ALA A 283 -3.30 33.08 10.30
CA ALA A 283 -2.11 32.45 9.69
C ALA A 283 -1.21 31.71 10.72
N ALA A 284 -1.07 30.40 10.55
CA ALA A 284 -0.22 29.58 11.41
C ALA A 284 1.26 29.81 11.04
N CYS A 285 2.02 30.42 11.95
CA CYS A 285 3.48 30.45 11.89
C CYS A 285 4.03 29.09 12.35
N ILE A 286 5.09 28.60 11.71
CA ILE A 286 5.80 27.40 12.21
C ILE A 286 6.54 27.80 13.50
N SER A 287 6.24 27.13 14.60
CA SER A 287 6.89 27.33 15.91
C SER A 287 7.28 25.99 16.53
N SER A 288 8.08 26.02 17.59
CA SER A 288 8.55 24.82 18.30
C SER A 288 7.49 24.18 19.21
N SER A 289 6.23 24.66 19.22
CA SER A 289 5.19 24.18 20.12
C SER A 289 4.73 22.74 19.81
N GLN A 290 4.54 21.93 20.86
CA GLN A 290 4.17 20.52 20.78
C GLN A 290 2.86 20.26 19.98
N GLU A 291 1.92 21.21 19.98
CA GLU A 291 0.61 21.10 19.32
C GLU A 291 0.70 21.11 17.78
N PHE A 292 1.68 21.82 17.20
CA PHE A 292 1.90 21.86 15.75
C PHE A 292 2.52 20.54 15.25
N TRP A 293 3.52 20.03 15.98
CA TRP A 293 4.22 18.78 15.63
C TRP A 293 3.40 17.53 15.97
N GLY A 294 2.52 17.59 16.97
CA GLY A 294 1.58 16.50 17.30
C GLY A 294 0.48 16.28 16.26
N SER A 295 0.23 17.27 15.39
CA SER A 295 -0.80 17.21 14.35
C SER A 295 -0.26 16.86 12.95
N CYS A 296 1.06 16.74 12.79
CA CYS A 296 1.72 16.32 11.55
C CYS A 296 2.49 15.02 11.81
N PRO A 297 1.88 13.84 11.56
CA PRO A 297 2.57 12.57 11.74
C PRO A 297 3.82 12.51 10.85
N LEU A 298 4.92 11.99 11.38
CA LEU A 298 6.13 11.69 10.62
C LEU A 298 5.76 10.89 9.34
N ASN A 299 6.33 11.32 8.21
CA ASN A 299 6.04 10.90 6.82
C ASN A 299 4.76 11.47 6.21
N CYS A 300 4.67 12.79 5.99
CA CYS A 300 3.59 13.39 5.21
C CYS A 300 4.09 13.90 3.84
N ASN A 301 3.53 13.33 2.77
CA ASN A 301 3.61 13.84 1.40
C ASN A 301 2.18 14.20 0.99
N ILE A 302 1.91 15.48 0.71
CA ILE A 302 0.61 16.08 0.39
C ILE A 302 -0.38 16.12 1.58
N CYS A 303 -0.38 17.20 2.35
CA CYS A 303 -1.50 17.58 3.22
C CYS A 303 -2.67 18.09 2.35
N GLY A 304 -3.43 17.17 1.77
CA GLY A 304 -4.64 17.46 1.02
C GLY A 304 -5.84 17.70 1.93
N MET A 305 -6.12 18.97 2.25
CA MET A 305 -7.46 19.47 2.56
C MET A 305 -7.64 20.84 1.89
N PRO A 306 -8.86 21.24 1.50
CA PRO A 306 -9.12 22.52 0.85
C PRO A 306 -9.10 23.65 1.89
N ALA A 307 -7.92 24.00 2.40
CA ALA A 307 -7.73 25.18 3.26
C ALA A 307 -6.25 25.61 3.29
N ILE A 308 -5.90 26.61 2.46
CA ILE A 308 -4.86 27.64 2.69
C ILE A 308 -3.52 27.12 3.29
N PHE A 309 -2.54 26.74 2.46
CA PHE A 309 -1.19 26.34 2.93
C PHE A 309 -0.17 27.49 2.76
N LYS A 310 0.05 28.27 3.83
CA LYS A 310 1.05 29.35 3.90
C LYS A 310 2.22 28.91 4.77
N ILE A 311 3.41 28.75 4.18
CA ILE A 311 4.63 28.56 4.97
C ILE A 311 5.15 29.95 5.33
N MET A 312 4.92 30.37 6.57
CA MET A 312 5.54 31.56 7.14
C MET A 312 6.54 31.12 8.20
N ILE A 313 7.82 31.44 7.98
CA ILE A 313 8.89 31.25 8.96
C ILE A 313 9.35 32.62 9.47
N PRO A 314 8.63 33.22 10.42
CA PRO A 314 9.17 34.19 11.34
C PRO A 314 9.64 33.42 12.58
N VAL A 315 10.89 32.96 12.63
CA VAL A 315 11.42 32.49 13.92
C VAL A 315 11.45 33.70 14.85
N LEU A 316 10.78 33.55 16.00
CA LEU A 316 11.02 34.30 17.21
C LEU A 316 12.49 34.05 17.59
N ILE A 317 13.39 34.88 17.05
CA ILE A 317 14.85 34.85 17.35
C ILE A 317 15.08 35.15 18.85
N PHE A 318 14.05 35.60 19.56
CA PHE A 318 14.02 35.78 21.01
C PHE A 318 13.01 34.81 21.62
N ARG A 319 13.36 34.23 22.78
CA ARG A 319 12.42 33.54 23.67
C ARG A 319 11.12 34.35 23.73
N ASP A 320 10.01 33.79 23.28
CA ASP A 320 8.71 34.45 23.47
C ASP A 320 8.34 34.28 24.94
N ASP A 321 8.86 35.15 25.80
CA ASP A 321 8.66 35.10 27.26
C ASP A 321 7.16 35.17 27.63
N PHE A 322 6.29 35.64 26.72
CA PHE A 322 4.85 35.62 26.88
C PHE A 322 4.23 34.22 26.69
N LYS A 323 4.85 33.34 25.89
CA LYS A 323 4.32 32.00 25.55
C LYS A 323 5.24 30.83 25.87
N ASN A 324 6.43 31.09 26.40
CA ASN A 324 7.42 30.08 26.82
C ASN A 324 7.82 29.09 25.69
N ILE A 325 7.86 29.58 24.45
CA ILE A 325 8.18 28.77 23.25
C ILE A 325 9.71 28.77 23.03
N PRO A 326 10.39 27.62 23.01
CA PRO A 326 11.84 27.55 22.76
C PRO A 326 12.20 27.89 21.30
N PRO A 327 13.46 28.25 21.00
CA PRO A 327 13.91 28.44 19.61
C PRO A 327 13.66 27.20 18.73
N LEU A 328 13.42 27.42 17.44
CA LEU A 328 13.26 26.32 16.48
C LEU A 328 14.63 25.71 16.15
N GLU A 329 14.83 24.44 16.51
CA GLU A 329 16.04 23.70 16.15
C GLU A 329 16.12 23.45 14.64
N ALA A 330 17.28 23.69 14.04
CA ALA A 330 17.51 23.52 12.59
C ALA A 330 17.15 22.12 12.08
N LYS A 331 17.47 21.06 12.85
CA LYS A 331 17.14 19.66 12.48
C LYS A 331 15.65 19.41 12.26
N LYS A 332 14.77 20.15 12.95
CA LYS A 332 13.31 20.00 12.77
C LYS A 332 12.84 20.49 11.40
N LEU A 333 13.63 21.29 10.69
CA LEU A 333 13.32 21.76 9.34
C LEU A 333 13.52 20.66 8.27
N GLU A 334 14.24 19.57 8.58
CA GLU A 334 14.44 18.45 7.64
C GLU A 334 13.11 17.82 7.19
N ILE A 335 12.03 17.97 7.97
CA ILE A 335 10.69 17.55 7.60
C ILE A 335 10.22 18.17 6.26
N PHE A 336 10.75 19.33 5.88
CA PHE A 336 10.39 20.00 4.65
C PHE A 336 11.05 19.39 3.41
N GLN A 337 12.03 18.49 3.56
CA GLN A 337 12.72 17.86 2.42
C GLN A 337 11.77 17.05 1.55
N THR A 338 10.62 16.65 2.08
CA THR A 338 9.61 15.90 1.35
C THR A 338 8.59 16.81 0.63
N VAL A 339 8.55 18.11 0.95
CA VAL A 339 7.58 19.05 0.36
C VAL A 339 7.90 19.26 -1.11
N ARG A 340 6.96 18.83 -1.98
CA ARG A 340 7.03 19.05 -3.43
C ARG A 340 6.18 20.22 -3.92
N GLU A 341 5.14 20.57 -3.19
CA GLU A 341 4.21 21.60 -3.64
C GLU A 341 3.72 22.46 -2.48
N ILE A 342 3.68 23.78 -2.70
CA ILE A 342 3.10 24.76 -1.80
C ILE A 342 1.95 25.45 -2.53
N THR A 343 0.73 25.35 -1.99
CA THR A 343 -0.46 25.88 -2.67
C THR A 343 -0.55 27.42 -2.62
N ASP A 344 -0.11 28.05 -1.54
CA ASP A 344 -0.23 29.50 -1.40
C ASP A 344 1.12 30.18 -1.55
N ILE A 345 1.85 30.39 -0.45
CA ILE A 345 3.09 31.16 -0.44
C ILE A 345 4.18 30.48 0.40
N LEU A 346 5.42 30.72 0.00
CA LEU A 346 6.61 30.50 0.81
C LEU A 346 7.16 31.86 1.25
N ASN A 347 7.11 32.15 2.55
CA ASN A 347 7.55 33.43 3.12
C ASN A 347 8.53 33.19 4.29
N ILE A 348 9.81 33.45 4.00
CA ILE A 348 10.93 33.24 4.91
C ILE A 348 11.50 34.61 5.29
N GLN A 349 11.35 34.97 6.56
CA GLN A 349 11.81 36.26 7.10
C GLN A 349 12.88 36.09 8.18
N SER A 350 13.16 34.84 8.56
CA SER A 350 14.18 34.44 9.51
C SER A 350 14.59 33.01 9.20
N TRP A 351 15.85 32.68 9.47
CA TRP A 351 16.43 31.37 9.21
C TRP A 351 17.46 31.05 10.31
N PRO A 352 17.64 29.76 10.68
CA PRO A 352 18.70 29.38 11.61
C PRO A 352 20.08 29.87 11.13
N GLN A 353 20.92 30.35 12.06
CA GLN A 353 22.23 30.89 11.71
C GLN A 353 23.20 29.79 11.25
N GLU A 354 22.95 28.55 11.65
CA GLU A 354 23.75 27.37 11.29
C GLU A 354 23.47 26.89 9.86
N LEU A 355 22.40 27.37 9.22
CA LEU A 355 22.04 27.02 7.84
C LEU A 355 22.30 28.21 6.91
N ASP A 356 22.96 27.94 5.79
CA ASP A 356 23.38 28.91 4.78
C ASP A 356 22.58 28.83 3.47
N ASP A 357 21.66 27.87 3.36
CA ASP A 357 20.75 27.72 2.22
C ASP A 357 19.32 27.30 2.64
N LEU A 358 18.42 27.15 1.65
CA LEU A 358 17.06 26.64 1.84
C LEU A 358 16.91 25.20 1.29
N SER A 359 17.99 24.40 1.28
CA SER A 359 18.01 23.03 0.75
C SER A 359 17.05 22.07 1.45
N VAL A 360 16.52 22.44 2.62
CA VAL A 360 15.38 21.75 3.24
C VAL A 360 14.14 21.76 2.34
N PHE A 361 14.04 22.65 1.35
CA PHE A 361 13.00 22.65 0.31
C PHE A 361 13.54 22.12 -1.04
N SER A 362 14.60 21.31 -1.04
CA SER A 362 15.24 20.82 -2.26
C SER A 362 14.33 19.97 -3.16
N SER A 363 13.23 19.42 -2.63
CA SER A 363 12.21 18.68 -3.41
C SER A 363 11.05 19.55 -3.91
N LEU A 364 10.99 20.83 -3.53
CA LEU A 364 9.89 21.74 -3.88
C LEU A 364 9.89 22.00 -5.39
N THR A 365 8.86 21.54 -6.09
CA THR A 365 8.70 21.72 -7.54
C THR A 365 7.80 22.91 -7.89
N THR A 366 6.76 23.15 -7.10
CA THR A 366 5.69 24.08 -7.47
C THR A 366 5.25 24.97 -6.31
N ILE A 367 5.13 26.28 -6.59
CA ILE A 367 4.44 27.25 -5.71
C ILE A 367 3.22 27.79 -6.47
N GLN A 368 2.01 27.41 -6.07
CA GLN A 368 0.82 27.75 -6.86
C GLN A 368 0.35 29.20 -6.70
N GLY A 369 0.55 29.84 -5.55
CA GLY A 369 0.13 31.25 -5.38
C GLY A 369 -1.38 31.47 -5.22
N ARG A 370 -2.15 30.49 -4.73
CA ARG A 370 -3.62 30.61 -4.58
C ARG A 370 -4.05 31.77 -3.66
N SER A 371 -3.26 32.06 -2.61
CA SER A 371 -3.51 33.15 -1.67
C SER A 371 -2.23 33.94 -1.39
N LEU A 372 -1.99 35.01 -2.16
CA LEU A 372 -0.77 35.81 -2.11
C LEU A 372 -0.62 36.64 -0.83
N PHE A 373 0.62 36.90 -0.41
CA PHE A 373 0.91 37.95 0.57
C PHE A 373 1.30 39.23 -0.15
N LYS A 374 0.44 40.25 -0.03
CA LYS A 374 0.44 41.41 -0.95
C LYS A 374 0.28 40.92 -2.40
N ARG A 375 1.39 40.86 -3.15
CA ARG A 375 1.44 40.36 -4.53
C ARG A 375 2.43 39.20 -4.72
N PHE A 376 3.06 38.74 -3.65
CA PHE A 376 4.16 37.78 -3.71
C PHE A 376 3.72 36.39 -3.29
N SER A 377 4.23 35.38 -4.00
CA SER A 377 4.09 33.96 -3.69
C SER A 377 5.38 33.35 -3.13
N LEU A 378 6.52 33.94 -3.43
CA LEU A 378 7.81 33.62 -2.81
C LEU A 378 8.41 34.89 -2.20
N MET A 379 8.74 34.83 -0.91
CA MET A 379 9.39 35.91 -0.17
C MET A 379 10.56 35.35 0.65
N VAL A 380 11.77 35.89 0.43
CA VAL A 380 12.98 35.57 1.20
C VAL A 380 13.68 36.87 1.54
N MET A 381 13.66 37.29 2.80
CA MET A 381 14.17 38.61 3.14
C MET A 381 14.86 38.70 4.50
N ARG A 382 15.89 39.55 4.56
CA ARG A 382 16.65 39.89 5.79
C ARG A 382 17.32 38.68 6.46
N ILE A 383 17.81 37.72 5.68
CA ILE A 383 18.49 36.54 6.21
C ILE A 383 20.00 36.72 6.04
N PRO A 384 20.77 36.97 7.12
CA PRO A 384 22.20 37.24 7.01
C PRO A 384 23.06 35.99 6.82
N SER A 385 22.61 34.81 7.26
CA SER A 385 23.34 33.54 7.08
C SER A 385 23.27 33.00 5.65
N LEU A 386 22.27 33.41 4.88
CA LEU A 386 21.96 32.83 3.58
C LEU A 386 22.99 33.24 2.51
N THR A 387 23.65 32.24 1.92
CA THR A 387 24.63 32.38 0.83
C THR A 387 24.08 31.91 -0.52
N SER A 388 23.13 30.96 -0.52
CA SER A 388 22.45 30.45 -1.71
C SER A 388 20.98 30.11 -1.43
N LEU A 389 20.16 29.90 -2.47
CA LEU A 389 18.75 29.53 -2.27
C LEU A 389 18.55 28.02 -2.14
N GLY A 390 19.27 27.19 -2.90
CA GLY A 390 19.17 25.73 -2.79
C GLY A 390 17.84 25.10 -3.26
N LEU A 391 17.00 25.85 -4.00
CA LEU A 391 15.68 25.40 -4.47
C LEU A 391 15.77 24.55 -5.74
N ARG A 392 16.64 23.53 -5.74
CA ARG A 392 17.07 22.79 -6.95
C ARG A 392 15.95 22.16 -7.78
N SER A 393 14.84 21.77 -7.16
CA SER A 393 13.70 21.15 -7.86
C SER A 393 12.64 22.15 -8.31
N LEU A 394 12.75 23.43 -7.98
CA LEU A 394 11.71 24.41 -8.32
C LEU A 394 11.63 24.58 -9.84
N ARG A 395 10.44 24.38 -10.39
CA ARG A 395 10.15 24.49 -11.83
C ARG A 395 9.02 25.45 -12.14
N GLU A 396 8.06 25.62 -11.22
CA GLU A 396 6.86 26.43 -11.48
C GLU A 396 6.49 27.33 -10.29
N ILE A 397 6.18 28.60 -10.59
CA ILE A 397 5.45 29.53 -9.75
C ILE A 397 4.18 29.95 -10.52
N SER A 398 3.03 29.37 -10.17
CA SER A 398 1.82 29.50 -10.98
C SER A 398 1.18 30.89 -10.88
N ASP A 399 1.13 31.48 -9.68
CA ASP A 399 0.65 32.85 -9.46
C ASP A 399 1.49 33.59 -8.40
N GLY A 400 1.43 34.93 -8.40
CA GLY A 400 2.25 35.80 -7.56
C GLY A 400 3.62 36.18 -8.15
N SER A 401 4.24 37.22 -7.57
CA SER A 401 5.59 37.68 -7.89
C SER A 401 6.61 37.17 -6.86
N VAL A 402 7.90 37.40 -7.12
CA VAL A 402 9.00 37.00 -6.21
C VAL A 402 9.58 38.22 -5.49
N TYR A 403 9.83 38.11 -4.18
CA TYR A 403 10.50 39.11 -3.35
C TYR A 403 11.72 38.50 -2.67
N ILE A 404 12.93 38.87 -3.11
CA ILE A 404 14.19 38.39 -2.53
C ILE A 404 15.06 39.60 -2.24
N SER A 405 15.05 40.07 -1.00
CA SER A 405 15.70 41.35 -0.69
C SER A 405 16.35 41.40 0.69
N GLN A 406 17.42 42.17 0.81
CA GLN A 406 18.15 42.41 2.06
C GLN A 406 18.85 41.16 2.62
N ASN A 407 19.19 40.20 1.75
CA ASN A 407 19.99 39.03 2.12
C ASN A 407 21.45 39.32 1.74
N LYS A 408 22.21 39.94 2.66
CA LYS A 408 23.50 40.59 2.37
C LYS A 408 24.58 39.66 1.80
N ASN A 409 24.53 38.37 2.12
CA ASN A 409 25.50 37.37 1.71
C ASN A 409 25.00 36.48 0.55
N LEU A 410 23.77 36.68 0.07
CA LEU A 410 23.14 35.81 -0.91
C LEU A 410 23.71 36.03 -2.32
N CYS A 411 24.32 34.99 -2.87
CA CYS A 411 24.76 34.87 -4.26
C CYS A 411 23.80 33.98 -5.09
N TYR A 412 24.10 33.78 -6.38
CA TYR A 412 23.39 32.91 -7.34
C TYR A 412 21.97 33.34 -7.76
N HIS A 413 21.30 34.18 -6.95
CA HIS A 413 19.94 34.67 -7.21
C HIS A 413 19.79 35.41 -8.56
N ASP A 414 20.88 35.96 -9.08
CA ASP A 414 20.97 36.66 -10.37
C ASP A 414 21.18 35.72 -11.57
N THR A 415 21.59 34.47 -11.33
CA THR A 415 21.80 33.47 -12.40
C THR A 415 20.50 32.83 -12.87
N VAL A 416 19.46 32.86 -12.03
CA VAL A 416 18.17 32.24 -12.30
C VAL A 416 17.32 33.16 -13.17
N ASN A 417 16.87 32.66 -14.33
CA ASN A 417 15.86 33.37 -15.12
C ASN A 417 14.45 33.15 -14.54
N TRP A 418 14.09 33.98 -13.57
CA TRP A 418 12.79 33.93 -12.88
C TRP A 418 11.58 33.99 -13.81
N THR A 419 11.71 34.59 -15.00
CA THR A 419 10.59 34.68 -15.95
C THR A 419 10.15 33.32 -16.49
N GLN A 420 11.08 32.36 -16.58
CA GLN A 420 10.80 31.00 -17.07
C GLN A 420 10.06 30.14 -16.04
N LEU A 421 10.08 30.52 -14.77
CA LEU A 421 9.36 29.81 -13.71
C LEU A 421 7.88 30.19 -13.66
N PHE A 422 7.48 31.32 -14.25
CA PHE A 422 6.10 31.79 -14.16
C PHE A 422 5.20 31.15 -15.20
N ARG A 423 4.00 30.78 -14.78
CA ARG A 423 2.95 30.31 -15.68
C ARG A 423 2.06 31.46 -16.16
N GLY A 424 1.81 31.50 -17.47
CA GLY A 424 0.91 32.44 -18.14
C GLY A 424 1.50 33.83 -18.43
N ASN A 425 0.79 34.63 -19.23
CA ASN A 425 1.29 35.92 -19.76
C ASN A 425 1.08 37.12 -18.80
N ARG A 426 0.90 36.89 -17.50
CA ARG A 426 0.70 37.99 -16.53
C ARG A 426 2.04 38.67 -16.24
N VAL A 427 2.09 39.99 -16.36
CA VAL A 427 3.26 40.80 -15.98
C VAL A 427 3.55 40.61 -14.48
N ARG A 428 4.73 40.10 -14.13
CA ARG A 428 5.18 39.92 -12.75
C ARG A 428 6.09 41.06 -12.33
N VAL A 429 5.89 41.59 -11.13
CA VAL A 429 6.71 42.68 -10.58
C VAL A 429 7.57 42.12 -9.46
N ASN A 430 8.67 41.49 -9.88
CA ASN A 430 9.66 40.93 -8.96
C ASN A 430 10.43 42.05 -8.24
N ASN A 431 10.83 41.78 -7.01
CA ASN A 431 11.69 42.68 -6.24
C ASN A 431 12.89 41.89 -5.72
N ILE A 432 13.96 41.88 -6.51
CA ILE A 432 15.19 41.16 -6.22
C ILE A 432 16.32 42.19 -6.15
N ASN A 433 16.61 42.69 -4.95
CA ASN A 433 17.57 43.80 -4.74
C ASN A 433 18.18 43.77 -3.33
N ASN A 434 19.19 44.60 -3.07
CA ASN A 434 19.87 44.66 -1.77
C ASN A 434 20.39 43.29 -1.28
N ASN A 435 20.72 42.41 -2.23
CA ASN A 435 21.47 41.18 -1.99
C ASN A 435 22.93 41.41 -2.40
N LYS A 436 23.78 40.39 -2.29
CA LYS A 436 25.19 40.53 -2.65
C LYS A 436 25.35 40.80 -4.15
N PRO A 437 26.11 41.84 -4.57
CA PRO A 437 26.30 42.14 -6.00
C PRO A 437 27.04 41.01 -6.74
N ARG A 438 26.67 40.79 -8.01
CA ARG A 438 27.25 39.74 -8.86
C ARG A 438 28.78 39.79 -8.91
N ASP A 439 29.38 40.95 -9.14
CA ASP A 439 30.84 41.08 -9.27
C ASP A 439 31.57 40.69 -7.99
N ALA A 440 30.99 40.97 -6.81
CA ALA A 440 31.53 40.55 -5.53
C ALA A 440 31.41 39.03 -5.34
N CYS A 441 30.26 38.44 -5.70
CA CYS A 441 30.09 36.99 -5.70
C CYS A 441 31.11 36.29 -6.60
N VAL A 442 31.28 36.77 -7.84
CA VAL A 442 32.24 36.22 -8.80
C VAL A 442 33.67 36.38 -8.31
N GLY A 443 34.03 37.54 -7.74
CA GLY A 443 35.37 37.79 -7.17
C GLY A 443 35.72 36.88 -6.01
N GLU A 444 34.71 36.36 -5.29
CA GLU A 444 34.87 35.38 -4.21
C GLU A 444 34.73 33.91 -4.69
N GLY A 445 34.55 33.68 -6.00
CA GLY A 445 34.40 32.35 -6.57
C GLY A 445 33.01 31.72 -6.40
N HIS A 446 32.01 32.50 -6.00
CA HIS A 446 30.61 32.05 -5.94
C HIS A 446 29.97 32.07 -7.34
N VAL A 447 30.30 31.07 -8.14
CA VAL A 447 29.83 30.87 -9.52
C VAL A 447 29.23 29.47 -9.69
N CYS A 448 28.35 29.30 -10.69
CA CYS A 448 27.77 28.00 -10.99
C CYS A 448 28.85 26.97 -11.35
N ASP A 449 28.57 25.70 -11.05
CA ASP A 449 29.47 24.60 -11.38
C ASP A 449 29.76 24.55 -12.90
N PRO A 450 30.99 24.20 -13.33
CA PRO A 450 31.32 24.06 -14.74
C PRO A 450 30.45 23.03 -15.51
N LEU A 451 29.75 22.13 -14.83
CA LEU A 451 28.83 21.17 -15.45
C LEU A 451 27.41 21.74 -15.65
N CYS A 452 27.10 22.89 -15.06
CA CYS A 452 25.86 23.60 -15.31
C CYS A 452 25.85 24.19 -16.73
N SER A 453 24.67 24.21 -17.34
CA SER A 453 24.42 24.95 -18.57
C SER A 453 24.37 26.47 -18.31
N ASP A 454 24.17 27.24 -19.38
CA ASP A 454 24.05 28.70 -19.30
C ASP A 454 22.70 29.15 -18.73
N PHE A 455 21.82 28.22 -18.35
CA PHE A 455 20.54 28.52 -17.69
C PHE A 455 20.68 28.94 -16.22
N GLY A 456 21.85 28.75 -15.61
CA GLY A 456 22.15 29.17 -14.23
C GLY A 456 22.01 28.05 -13.20
N CYS A 457 22.05 28.42 -11.91
CA CYS A 457 22.04 27.48 -10.79
C CYS A 457 21.42 28.09 -9.52
N TRP A 458 21.02 27.23 -8.59
CA TRP A 458 20.43 27.60 -7.30
C TRP A 458 21.46 27.79 -6.17
N GLY A 459 22.71 27.42 -6.43
CA GLY A 459 23.80 27.38 -5.47
C GLY A 459 25.05 26.73 -6.08
N PRO A 460 26.08 26.47 -5.25
CA PRO A 460 27.31 25.81 -5.68
C PRO A 460 27.09 24.32 -5.94
N GLY A 461 27.92 23.75 -6.82
CA GLY A 461 27.96 22.31 -7.08
C GLY A 461 27.05 21.84 -8.22
N PRO A 462 27.31 20.61 -8.74
CA PRO A 462 26.67 20.10 -9.95
C PRO A 462 25.21 19.65 -9.76
N ASP A 463 24.72 19.54 -8.51
CA ASP A 463 23.33 19.19 -8.20
C ASP A 463 22.40 20.41 -8.06
N GLN A 464 22.96 21.63 -8.16
CA GLN A 464 22.23 22.89 -8.07
C GLN A 464 21.94 23.52 -9.43
N CYS A 465 22.37 22.90 -10.53
CA CYS A 465 22.17 23.42 -11.87
C CYS A 465 20.67 23.44 -12.25
N LEU A 466 20.24 24.48 -12.97
CA LEU A 466 18.89 24.52 -13.56
C LEU A 466 18.75 23.50 -14.69
N SER A 467 19.83 23.29 -15.46
CA SER A 467 19.98 22.19 -16.40
C SER A 467 21.45 21.84 -16.58
N CYS A 468 21.72 20.60 -16.97
CA CYS A 468 23.08 20.10 -17.18
C CYS A 468 23.59 20.42 -18.59
N ARG A 469 24.89 20.70 -18.70
CA ARG A 469 25.53 20.94 -20.00
C ARG A 469 25.64 19.67 -20.85
N ASN A 470 25.96 18.54 -20.22
CA ASN A 470 26.17 17.26 -20.90
C ASN A 470 25.11 16.23 -20.49
N PHE A 471 25.26 15.65 -19.29
CA PHE A 471 24.39 14.59 -18.81
C PHE A 471 23.96 14.84 -17.37
N SER A 472 22.87 14.19 -16.96
CA SER A 472 22.32 14.23 -15.61
C SER A 472 22.27 12.81 -15.05
N ARG A 473 22.79 12.60 -13.84
CA ARG A 473 22.60 11.36 -13.08
C ARG A 473 21.85 11.70 -11.79
N ASP A 474 20.61 11.23 -11.69
CA ASP A 474 19.73 11.48 -10.54
C ASP A 474 19.60 12.98 -10.16
N GLY A 475 19.56 13.85 -11.18
CA GLY A 475 19.46 15.30 -11.00
C GLY A 475 20.78 16.00 -10.68
N THR A 476 21.90 15.28 -10.66
CA THR A 476 23.25 15.84 -10.55
C THR A 476 23.93 15.84 -11.91
N CYS A 477 24.49 16.98 -12.32
CA CYS A 477 25.18 17.09 -13.60
C CYS A 477 26.51 16.33 -13.60
N VAL A 478 26.76 15.59 -14.67
CA VAL A 478 27.97 14.77 -14.84
C VAL A 478 28.54 14.95 -16.23
N SER A 479 29.86 14.79 -16.35
CA SER A 479 30.55 14.95 -17.64
C SER A 479 30.23 13.83 -18.62
N SER A 480 29.97 12.62 -18.12
CA SER A 480 29.65 11.42 -18.92
C SER A 480 28.85 10.38 -18.11
N CYS A 481 28.01 9.61 -18.78
CA CYS A 481 27.37 8.42 -18.22
C CYS A 481 28.33 7.21 -18.21
N ASN A 482 27.98 6.15 -17.49
CA ASN A 482 28.73 4.90 -17.41
C ASN A 482 28.57 4.03 -18.66
N PHE A 483 28.87 4.57 -19.84
CA PHE A 483 28.72 3.88 -21.13
C PHE A 483 29.66 2.67 -21.24
N HIS A 484 30.96 2.91 -21.00
CA HIS A 484 32.03 1.92 -21.24
C HIS A 484 32.75 1.45 -19.97
N ARG A 485 32.56 2.18 -18.86
CA ARG A 485 33.17 1.92 -17.55
C ARG A 485 32.19 2.38 -16.47
N GLY A 486 32.36 1.88 -15.24
CA GLY A 486 31.45 2.15 -14.14
C GLY A 486 30.38 1.07 -13.95
N VAL A 487 29.79 1.06 -12.75
CA VAL A 487 28.70 0.16 -12.35
C VAL A 487 27.70 1.00 -11.54
N PRO A 488 26.40 0.94 -11.83
CA PRO A 488 25.78 0.21 -12.95
C PRO A 488 26.20 0.78 -14.32
N ARG A 489 26.04 -0.04 -15.36
CA ARG A 489 26.20 0.43 -16.75
C ARG A 489 24.98 1.25 -17.15
N GLU A 490 25.21 2.29 -17.92
CA GLU A 490 24.19 3.28 -18.25
C GLU A 490 24.17 3.55 -19.76
N PHE A 491 23.01 3.98 -20.23
CA PHE A 491 22.83 4.66 -21.51
C PHE A 491 22.27 6.06 -21.25
N ALA A 492 22.33 6.94 -22.26
CA ALA A 492 21.76 8.28 -22.17
C ALA A 492 20.41 8.29 -22.88
N ASN A 493 19.36 8.74 -22.21
CA ASN A 493 18.06 8.94 -22.85
C ASN A 493 18.10 10.18 -23.77
N HIS A 494 16.99 10.46 -24.45
CA HIS A 494 16.86 11.62 -25.35
C HIS A 494 17.03 12.99 -24.66
N ASN A 495 16.88 13.07 -23.34
CA ASN A 495 17.06 14.28 -22.53
C ASN A 495 18.47 14.41 -21.94
N GLY A 496 19.36 13.44 -22.18
CA GLY A 496 20.69 13.39 -21.58
C GLY A 496 20.72 12.87 -20.15
N ASP A 497 19.67 12.23 -19.65
CA ASP A 497 19.72 11.55 -18.36
C ASP A 497 20.43 10.21 -18.51
N CYS A 498 21.36 9.94 -17.59
CA CYS A 498 22.02 8.66 -17.43
C CYS A 498 21.06 7.67 -16.77
N VAL A 499 20.60 6.69 -17.54
CA VAL A 499 19.66 5.67 -17.07
C VAL A 499 20.37 4.33 -17.02
N PRO A 500 20.25 3.57 -15.91
CA PRO A 500 20.89 2.27 -15.80
C PRO A 500 20.30 1.28 -16.81
N CYS A 501 21.16 0.42 -17.36
CA CYS A 501 20.77 -0.74 -18.14
C CYS A 501 19.93 -1.71 -17.30
N HIS A 502 19.15 -2.57 -17.95
CA HIS A 502 18.45 -3.66 -17.27
C HIS A 502 19.43 -4.52 -16.46
N ALA A 503 19.00 -5.02 -15.30
CA ALA A 503 19.85 -5.76 -14.37
C ALA A 503 20.45 -7.05 -14.98
N GLU A 504 19.78 -7.62 -15.98
CA GLU A 504 20.24 -8.81 -16.73
C GLU A 504 21.16 -8.48 -17.92
N CYS A 505 21.50 -7.21 -18.17
CA CYS A 505 22.45 -6.84 -19.22
C CYS A 505 23.90 -7.04 -18.75
N ARG A 506 24.67 -7.85 -19.47
CA ARG A 506 26.07 -8.12 -19.17
C ARG A 506 26.94 -6.90 -19.52
N PRO A 507 27.75 -6.38 -18.58
CA PRO A 507 28.68 -5.29 -18.86
C PRO A 507 29.63 -5.63 -20.01
N GLN A 508 29.70 -4.75 -21.01
CA GLN A 508 30.56 -4.89 -22.18
C GLN A 508 31.81 -4.00 -22.08
N TYR A 509 32.94 -4.47 -22.59
CA TYR A 509 34.17 -3.69 -22.67
C TYR A 509 34.32 -3.09 -24.07
N GLY A 510 34.57 -1.78 -24.16
CA GLY A 510 34.79 -1.08 -25.43
C GLY A 510 33.53 -0.77 -26.25
N LYS A 511 32.35 -1.25 -25.83
CA LYS A 511 31.05 -0.94 -26.44
C LYS A 511 29.99 -0.66 -25.37
N ALA A 512 28.84 -0.12 -25.76
CA ALA A 512 27.70 0.06 -24.85
C ALA A 512 27.17 -1.30 -24.39
N SER A 513 26.61 -1.36 -23.18
CA SER A 513 26.05 -2.62 -22.62
C SER A 513 24.56 -2.79 -22.88
N CYS A 514 23.87 -1.68 -23.16
CA CYS A 514 22.48 -1.64 -23.55
C CYS A 514 22.22 -0.41 -24.43
N THR A 515 21.09 -0.42 -25.12
CA THR A 515 20.55 0.73 -25.87
C THR A 515 19.32 1.35 -25.22
N GLY A 516 18.79 0.72 -24.17
CA GLY A 516 17.65 1.22 -23.41
C GLY A 516 17.44 0.47 -22.09
N THR A 517 16.28 0.65 -21.47
CA THR A 517 15.94 0.08 -20.15
C THR A 517 15.42 -1.35 -20.22
N GLY A 518 15.00 -1.82 -21.40
CA GLY A 518 14.41 -3.13 -21.59
C GLY A 518 15.41 -4.28 -21.46
N ALA A 519 14.91 -5.45 -21.05
CA ALA A 519 15.72 -6.67 -21.00
C ALA A 519 16.07 -7.21 -22.41
N ASP A 520 15.35 -6.76 -23.44
CA ASP A 520 15.58 -7.00 -24.87
C ASP A 520 16.57 -6.03 -25.51
N GLU A 521 16.87 -4.92 -24.83
CA GLU A 521 17.78 -3.88 -25.31
C GLU A 521 19.21 -4.08 -24.76
N CYS A 522 19.49 -5.26 -24.22
CA CYS A 522 20.82 -5.67 -23.79
C CYS A 522 21.68 -6.11 -24.99
N GLU A 523 22.93 -5.70 -25.01
CA GLU A 523 23.90 -6.20 -26.00
C GLU A 523 24.21 -7.70 -25.78
N ALA A 524 24.22 -8.15 -24.52
CA ALA A 524 24.32 -9.56 -24.14
C ALA A 524 23.71 -9.80 -22.77
N CYS A 525 23.18 -11.00 -22.54
CA CYS A 525 22.56 -11.39 -21.27
C CYS A 525 23.60 -11.86 -20.23
N ILE A 526 23.36 -11.60 -18.95
CA ILE A 526 24.17 -12.16 -17.85
C ILE A 526 23.95 -13.66 -17.73
N ASN A 527 22.68 -14.08 -17.61
CA ASN A 527 22.30 -15.46 -17.31
C ASN A 527 21.71 -16.16 -18.54
N PHE A 528 20.42 -15.98 -18.81
CA PHE A 528 19.69 -16.68 -19.88
C PHE A 528 18.99 -15.71 -20.82
N LYS A 529 18.59 -16.22 -21.98
CA LYS A 529 17.81 -15.47 -22.98
C LYS A 529 16.55 -16.24 -23.36
N ASP A 530 15.39 -15.62 -23.22
CA ASP A 530 14.11 -16.19 -23.63
C ASP A 530 13.49 -15.32 -24.73
N GLY A 531 13.47 -15.84 -25.96
CA GLY A 531 13.17 -15.02 -27.14
C GLY A 531 14.20 -13.88 -27.26
N PRO A 532 13.77 -12.61 -27.34
CA PRO A 532 14.69 -11.48 -27.35
C PRO A 532 15.11 -11.00 -25.94
N PHE A 533 14.46 -11.45 -24.86
CA PHE A 533 14.64 -10.90 -23.50
C PHE A 533 15.72 -11.62 -22.70
N CYS A 534 16.58 -10.85 -22.01
CA CYS A 534 17.50 -11.38 -21.00
C CYS A 534 16.80 -11.65 -19.66
N MET A 535 16.98 -12.84 -19.09
CA MET A 535 16.31 -13.25 -17.86
C MET A 535 17.25 -13.96 -16.89
N SER A 536 16.94 -13.86 -15.59
CA SER A 536 17.67 -14.51 -14.52
C SER A 536 17.47 -16.04 -14.48
N SER A 537 16.33 -16.52 -14.98
CA SER A 537 15.97 -17.94 -15.08
C SER A 537 15.00 -18.17 -16.23
N CYS A 538 15.00 -19.37 -16.81
CA CYS A 538 13.99 -19.74 -17.81
C CYS A 538 12.61 -19.92 -17.18
N PRO A 539 11.51 -19.64 -17.90
CA PRO A 539 10.16 -19.75 -17.34
C PRO A 539 9.86 -21.17 -16.86
N ALA A 540 9.55 -21.31 -15.57
CA ALA A 540 9.25 -22.59 -14.95
C ALA A 540 7.94 -22.49 -14.16
N GLY A 541 6.89 -23.15 -14.66
CA GLY A 541 5.58 -23.14 -14.02
C GLY A 541 4.76 -21.87 -14.25
N VAL A 542 4.97 -21.16 -15.37
CA VAL A 542 4.20 -19.93 -15.68
C VAL A 542 2.89 -20.26 -16.40
N ASN A 543 1.81 -19.58 -16.05
CA ASN A 543 0.47 -19.84 -16.62
C ASN A 543 0.36 -19.23 -18.03
N ASP A 544 -0.16 -19.99 -18.99
CA ASP A 544 -0.37 -19.56 -20.38
C ASP A 544 -1.82 -19.10 -20.68
N GLY A 545 -2.64 -18.98 -19.64
CA GLY A 545 -4.06 -18.63 -19.76
C GLY A 545 -4.96 -19.83 -20.06
N GLN A 546 -4.40 -21.02 -20.31
CA GLN A 546 -5.12 -22.29 -20.34
C GLN A 546 -4.91 -23.06 -19.02
N LYS A 547 -5.41 -24.30 -18.90
CA LYS A 547 -5.18 -25.14 -17.71
C LYS A 547 -3.72 -25.63 -17.59
N GLY A 548 -2.82 -25.22 -18.48
CA GLY A 548 -1.44 -25.69 -18.56
C GLY A 548 -0.43 -24.73 -17.93
N LEU A 549 0.67 -25.28 -17.42
CA LEU A 549 1.85 -24.52 -17.02
C LEU A 549 2.92 -24.65 -18.11
N ILE A 550 3.65 -23.57 -18.37
CA ILE A 550 4.80 -23.55 -19.26
C ILE A 550 6.05 -23.83 -18.46
N PHE A 551 6.83 -24.76 -18.98
CA PHE A 551 8.19 -25.03 -18.53
C PHE A 551 9.15 -24.89 -19.71
N LYS A 552 10.26 -24.19 -19.47
CA LYS A 552 11.38 -24.07 -20.38
C LYS A 552 12.67 -24.42 -19.66
N TYR A 553 13.63 -24.95 -20.39
CA TYR A 553 14.97 -25.26 -19.91
C TYR A 553 16.02 -24.50 -20.72
N PRO A 554 17.18 -24.15 -20.13
CA PRO A 554 18.26 -23.50 -20.86
C PRO A 554 19.06 -24.53 -21.68
N ASN A 555 19.37 -24.19 -22.93
CA ASN A 555 20.30 -24.94 -23.75
C ASN A 555 21.77 -24.58 -23.42
N ARG A 556 22.74 -25.13 -24.17
CA ARG A 556 24.18 -24.95 -23.91
C ARG A 556 24.64 -23.50 -24.08
N GLU A 557 23.98 -22.74 -24.95
CA GLU A 557 24.23 -21.33 -25.19
C GLU A 557 23.48 -20.41 -24.20
N GLY A 558 22.65 -20.97 -23.32
CA GLY A 558 21.84 -20.22 -22.35
C GLY A 558 20.51 -19.69 -22.90
N HIS A 559 20.04 -20.18 -24.05
CA HIS A 559 18.72 -19.85 -24.58
C HIS A 559 17.64 -20.76 -23.99
N CYS A 560 16.49 -20.20 -23.66
CA CYS A 560 15.38 -20.94 -23.08
C CYS A 560 14.53 -21.65 -24.15
N GLU A 561 14.49 -22.98 -24.09
CA GLU A 561 13.73 -23.84 -25.00
C GLU A 561 12.54 -24.49 -24.27
N ALA A 562 11.44 -24.73 -24.98
CA ALA A 562 10.24 -25.33 -24.38
C ALA A 562 10.47 -26.80 -23.98
N CYS A 563 10.04 -27.16 -22.77
CA CYS A 563 10.00 -28.56 -22.36
C CYS A 563 9.00 -29.36 -23.23
N HIS A 564 9.19 -30.67 -23.26
CA HIS A 564 8.24 -31.57 -23.92
C HIS A 564 6.85 -31.46 -23.25
N PRO A 565 5.72 -31.50 -24.00
CA PRO A 565 4.37 -31.32 -23.43
C PRO A 565 3.99 -32.28 -22.29
N ASN A 566 4.67 -33.43 -22.18
CA ASN A 566 4.46 -34.41 -21.11
C ASN A 566 5.19 -34.06 -19.80
N CYS A 567 6.11 -33.08 -19.80
CA CYS A 567 6.84 -32.63 -18.62
C CYS A 567 6.02 -31.61 -17.83
N THR A 568 4.97 -32.08 -17.14
CA THR A 568 4.04 -31.22 -16.40
C THR A 568 4.61 -30.61 -15.11
N GLN A 569 5.88 -30.91 -14.78
CA GLN A 569 6.57 -30.43 -13.58
C GLN A 569 7.95 -29.80 -13.87
N GLY A 570 8.31 -29.59 -15.14
CA GLY A 570 9.64 -29.14 -15.54
C GLY A 570 10.45 -30.23 -16.19
#